data_AF-A0A2S8V7P6-F1
#
_entry.id   AF-A0A2S8V7P6-F1
#
_cell.length_a   1.000
_cell.length_b   1.000
_cell.length_c   1.000
_cell.angle_alpha   90.00
_cell.angle_beta   90.00
_cell.angle_gamma   90.00
#
_symmetry.space_group_name_H-M   'P 1'
#
loop_
_entity.id
_entity.type
_entity.pdbx_description
1 polymer ?
#
loop_
_entity_poly.entity_id
_entity_poly.type
_entity_poly.pdbx_seq_one_letter_code
_entity_poly.pdbx_strand_id
1 'polypeptide(L)'
;MTARAAWFLSCLLFAGAAHAGSAPAELSCVSESGKVALKGVIPSPSSEELNIKLSYFDASLTFTSDTASINYLVSDFPQSVFTLLVPSGDTALTLYALPSSVAVEKNATGDIVGTFQAKLTAPRPRSTAGAQNDSPLKATLKCDYRYSL
;
A
#
# COMPACT_ATOMS: atom_id res chain seq x y z
N MET A 1 -53.09 -17.62 43.62
CA MET A 1 -51.70 -17.46 44.07
C MET A 1 -50.83 -18.25 43.08
N THR A 2 -50.41 -17.67 41.95
CA THR A 2 -49.14 -16.94 41.70
C THR A 2 -47.87 -17.72 42.06
N ALA A 3 -47.18 -18.26 41.04
CA ALA A 3 -45.72 -18.19 40.79
C ALA A 3 -45.37 -19.08 39.58
N ARG A 4 -45.07 -18.49 38.40
CA ARG A 4 -43.72 -18.15 37.89
C ARG A 4 -42.96 -19.37 37.37
N ALA A 5 -42.97 -19.59 36.05
CA ALA A 5 -42.00 -19.05 35.08
C ALA A 5 -40.66 -19.82 35.09
N ALA A 6 -40.53 -20.78 34.16
CA ALA A 6 -39.25 -21.39 33.79
C ALA A 6 -38.96 -21.00 32.33
N TRP A 7 -38.38 -19.81 32.16
CA TRP A 7 -37.87 -19.31 30.90
C TRP A 7 -36.40 -19.76 30.80
N PHE A 8 -36.15 -20.89 30.15
CA PHE A 8 -34.78 -21.30 29.82
C PHE A 8 -34.38 -20.65 28.49
N LEU A 9 -33.56 -19.61 28.64
CA LEU A 9 -32.84 -18.91 27.59
C LEU A 9 -32.08 -19.89 26.69
N SER A 10 -32.51 -20.02 25.44
CA SER A 10 -31.67 -20.52 24.34
C SER A 10 -30.82 -19.38 23.80
N CYS A 11 -29.70 -19.07 24.46
CA CYS A 11 -28.64 -18.25 23.89
C CYS A 11 -27.76 -19.16 23.01
N LEU A 12 -28.24 -19.47 21.80
CA LEU A 12 -27.39 -20.00 20.75
C LEU A 12 -26.41 -18.91 20.35
N LEU A 13 -25.15 -19.17 20.71
CA LEU A 13 -23.96 -18.42 20.39
C LEU A 13 -23.90 -18.15 18.88
N PHE A 14 -24.27 -16.95 18.47
CA PHE A 14 -23.72 -16.35 17.26
C PHE A 14 -22.25 -16.08 17.54
N ALA A 15 -21.42 -17.11 17.42
CA ALA A 15 -20.00 -16.95 17.19
C ALA A 15 -19.85 -16.39 15.78
N GLY A 16 -20.17 -15.10 15.62
CA GLY A 16 -19.69 -14.34 14.48
C GLY A 16 -18.18 -14.42 14.56
N ALA A 17 -17.56 -15.15 13.64
CA ALA A 17 -16.15 -14.98 13.35
C ALA A 17 -16.01 -13.52 12.92
N ALA A 18 -15.66 -12.65 13.88
CA ALA A 18 -15.14 -11.34 13.57
C ALA A 18 -13.87 -11.60 12.78
N HIS A 19 -13.99 -11.60 11.45
CA HIS A 19 -12.87 -11.44 10.57
C HIS A 19 -12.32 -10.07 10.95
N ALA A 20 -11.29 -10.07 11.81
CA ALA A 20 -10.53 -8.88 12.11
C ALA A 20 -10.12 -8.31 10.75
N GLY A 21 -10.68 -7.16 10.40
CA GLY A 21 -10.40 -6.52 9.12
C GLY A 21 -8.91 -6.20 9.09
N SER A 22 -8.17 -6.96 8.29
CA SER A 22 -6.72 -6.81 8.19
C SER A 22 -6.37 -5.39 7.73
N ALA A 23 -5.32 -4.83 8.32
CA ALA A 23 -4.89 -3.45 8.11
C ALA A 23 -4.42 -3.21 6.65
N PRO A 24 -4.42 -1.95 6.16
CA PRO A 24 -3.78 -1.63 4.89
C PRO A 24 -2.29 -2.00 4.91
N ALA A 25 -1.72 -2.27 3.73
CA ALA A 25 -0.31 -2.62 3.65
C ALA A 25 0.56 -1.35 3.63
N GLU A 26 1.65 -1.36 4.36
CA GLU A 26 2.61 -0.27 4.41
C GLU A 26 3.69 -0.46 3.34
N LEU A 27 4.05 0.64 2.67
CA LEU A 27 5.09 0.69 1.66
C LEU A 27 6.04 1.83 1.98
N SER A 28 7.34 1.53 2.00
CA SER A 28 8.41 2.52 2.15
C SER A 28 9.50 2.25 1.13
N CYS A 29 9.63 3.13 0.15
CA CYS A 29 10.63 3.06 -0.90
C CYS A 29 11.55 4.28 -0.88
N VAL A 30 12.84 4.06 -1.13
CA VAL A 30 13.83 5.14 -1.22
C VAL A 30 14.86 4.85 -2.32
N SER A 31 15.22 5.88 -3.09
CA SER A 31 16.31 5.79 -4.07
C SER A 31 17.66 5.72 -3.35
N GLU A 32 18.66 5.14 -4.00
CA GLU A 32 20.02 5.10 -3.45
C GLU A 32 20.57 6.49 -3.06
N SER A 33 20.22 7.52 -3.84
CA SER A 33 20.60 8.91 -3.56
C SER A 33 19.88 9.56 -2.38
N GLY A 34 18.84 8.91 -1.83
CA GLY A 34 17.92 9.50 -0.84
C GLY A 34 16.99 10.60 -1.37
N LYS A 35 17.17 11.05 -2.63
CA LYS A 35 16.44 12.21 -3.20
C LYS A 35 15.00 11.90 -3.59
N VAL A 36 14.70 10.64 -3.92
CA VAL A 36 13.35 10.18 -4.24
C VAL A 36 12.91 9.20 -3.15
N ALA A 37 11.73 9.42 -2.60
CA ALA A 37 11.10 8.51 -1.65
C ALA A 37 9.60 8.36 -1.95
N LEU A 38 9.06 7.17 -1.76
CA LEU A 38 7.63 6.89 -1.85
C LEU A 38 7.22 6.18 -0.56
N LYS A 39 6.32 6.76 0.23
CA LYS A 39 5.93 6.21 1.54
C LYS A 39 4.44 6.31 1.77
N GLY A 40 3.88 5.31 2.44
CA GLY A 40 2.49 5.38 2.91
C GLY A 40 1.83 4.02 2.94
N VAL A 41 0.52 4.01 2.78
CA VAL A 41 -0.29 2.80 2.75
C VAL A 41 -0.84 2.54 1.35
N ILE A 42 -0.90 1.26 1.00
CA ILE A 42 -1.43 0.76 -0.27
C ILE A 42 -2.52 -0.27 -0.01
N PRO A 43 -3.39 -0.51 -1.01
CA PRO A 43 -4.44 -1.49 -0.89
C PRO A 43 -3.90 -2.87 -0.49
N SER A 44 -4.74 -3.65 0.18
CA SER A 44 -4.49 -5.04 0.54
C SER A 44 -5.77 -5.84 0.27
N PRO A 45 -5.75 -7.19 0.33
CA PRO A 45 -6.95 -8.00 0.17
C PRO A 45 -8.10 -7.64 1.14
N SER A 46 -7.81 -6.91 2.22
CA SER A 46 -8.76 -6.52 3.26
C SER A 46 -9.01 -5.02 3.36
N SER A 47 -8.31 -4.19 2.58
CA SER A 47 -8.47 -2.73 2.59
C SER A 47 -8.23 -2.12 1.21
N GLU A 48 -9.13 -1.24 0.77
CA GLU A 48 -8.98 -0.45 -0.46
C GLU A 48 -8.26 0.89 -0.21
N GLU A 49 -7.76 1.10 1.01
CA GLU A 49 -7.09 2.34 1.39
C GLU A 49 -5.76 2.51 0.66
N LEU A 50 -5.63 3.66 -0.01
CA LEU A 50 -4.43 4.15 -0.65
C LEU A 50 -4.17 5.55 -0.09
N ASN A 51 -3.00 5.73 0.48
CA ASN A 51 -2.48 7.04 0.83
C ASN A 51 -0.95 6.98 0.75
N ILE A 52 -0.41 7.37 -0.40
CA ILE A 52 1.03 7.35 -0.65
C ILE A 52 1.54 8.77 -0.95
N LYS A 53 2.68 9.10 -0.36
CA LYS A 53 3.41 10.35 -0.57
C LYS A 53 4.68 10.09 -1.37
N LEU A 54 4.76 10.65 -2.56
CA LEU A 54 5.97 10.73 -3.37
C LEU A 54 6.72 12.02 -3.01
N SER A 55 7.98 11.91 -2.63
CA SER A 55 8.86 13.04 -2.34
C SER A 55 10.03 13.05 -3.31
N TYR A 56 10.38 14.25 -3.79
CA TYR A 56 11.54 14.50 -4.63
C TYR A 56 12.21 15.80 -4.20
N PHE A 57 13.42 15.71 -3.63
CA PHE A 57 14.09 16.82 -2.95
C PHE A 57 13.21 17.48 -1.87
N ASP A 58 12.82 18.74 -2.07
CA ASP A 58 12.02 19.56 -1.17
C ASP A 58 10.51 19.55 -1.50
N ALA A 59 10.12 18.88 -2.58
CA ALA A 59 8.75 18.82 -3.06
C ALA A 59 8.10 17.45 -2.78
N SER A 60 6.77 17.44 -2.65
CA SER A 60 6.01 16.20 -2.52
C SER A 60 4.64 16.23 -3.20
N LEU A 61 4.17 15.06 -3.61
CA LEU A 61 2.82 14.80 -4.10
C LEU A 61 2.20 13.67 -3.28
N THR A 62 0.91 13.81 -2.97
CA THR A 62 0.15 12.79 -2.26
C THR A 62 -0.91 12.22 -3.19
N PHE A 63 -1.08 10.90 -3.15
CA PHE A 63 -2.10 10.19 -3.90
C PHE A 63 -2.99 9.45 -2.91
N THR A 64 -4.30 9.61 -3.04
CA THR A 64 -5.31 9.04 -2.12
C THR A 64 -6.39 8.27 -2.88
N SER A 65 -7.12 7.39 -2.18
CA SER A 65 -8.27 6.65 -2.77
C SER A 65 -9.44 7.53 -3.23
N ASP A 66 -9.47 8.83 -2.89
CA ASP A 66 -10.58 9.74 -3.16
C ASP A 66 -10.64 10.21 -4.63
N THR A 67 -9.60 9.94 -5.42
CA THR A 67 -9.61 10.24 -6.86
C THR A 67 -10.53 9.24 -7.56
N ALA A 68 -11.52 9.71 -8.32
CA ALA A 68 -12.51 8.92 -9.09
C ALA A 68 -11.95 7.94 -10.15
N SER A 69 -10.65 7.63 -10.09
CA SER A 69 -9.93 6.72 -10.96
C SER A 69 -9.57 5.46 -10.19
N ILE A 70 -9.75 4.30 -10.82
CA ILE A 70 -9.45 3.01 -10.18
C ILE A 70 -7.94 2.89 -10.01
N ASN A 71 -7.49 2.75 -8.77
CA ASN A 71 -6.12 2.39 -8.43
C ASN A 71 -5.96 0.88 -8.56
N TYR A 72 -4.81 0.41 -9.02
CA TYR A 72 -4.57 -1.02 -9.21
C TYR A 72 -3.30 -1.45 -8.48
N LEU A 73 -3.44 -2.45 -7.61
CA LEU A 73 -2.33 -3.19 -7.03
C LEU A 73 -2.42 -4.64 -7.47
N VAL A 74 -1.32 -5.14 -8.04
CA VAL A 74 -1.13 -6.56 -8.33
C VAL A 74 0.09 -7.02 -7.53
N SER A 75 -0.11 -7.94 -6.59
CA SER A 75 0.96 -8.51 -5.77
C SER A 75 0.83 -10.03 -5.70
N ASP A 76 1.84 -10.73 -6.18
CA ASP A 76 2.02 -12.18 -6.04
C ASP A 76 3.51 -12.43 -5.77
N PHE A 77 3.89 -12.30 -4.50
CA PHE A 77 5.29 -12.42 -4.08
C PHE A 77 5.90 -13.81 -4.29
N PRO A 78 5.17 -14.94 -4.14
CA PRO A 78 5.66 -16.25 -4.55
C PRO A 78 6.08 -16.31 -6.03
N GLN A 79 5.42 -15.55 -6.91
CA GLN A 79 5.79 -15.39 -8.32
C GLN A 79 6.69 -14.18 -8.59
N SER A 80 7.17 -13.50 -7.53
CA SER A 80 7.98 -12.28 -7.62
C SER A 80 7.31 -11.12 -8.38
N VAL A 81 5.99 -11.02 -8.31
CA VAL A 81 5.19 -9.98 -8.97
C VAL A 81 4.77 -8.92 -7.96
N PHE A 82 5.07 -7.67 -8.28
CA PHE A 82 4.50 -6.50 -7.60
C PHE A 82 4.37 -5.35 -8.60
N THR A 83 3.16 -4.82 -8.75
CA THR A 83 2.85 -3.64 -9.57
C THR A 83 1.82 -2.78 -8.86
N LEU A 84 2.15 -1.51 -8.64
CA LEU A 84 1.22 -0.48 -8.18
C LEU A 84 1.04 0.56 -9.28
N LEU A 85 -0.21 0.86 -9.62
CA LEU A 85 -0.61 1.90 -10.54
C LEU A 85 -1.63 2.81 -9.87
N VAL A 86 -1.34 4.10 -9.87
CA VAL A 86 -2.17 5.15 -9.28
C VAL A 86 -2.34 6.27 -10.32
N PRO A 87 -3.52 6.42 -10.95
CA PRO A 87 -3.76 7.43 -11.97
C PRO A 87 -3.58 8.86 -11.42
N SER A 88 -3.01 9.77 -12.21
CA SER A 88 -2.85 11.17 -11.80
C SER A 88 -2.64 12.09 -13.02
N GLY A 89 -3.69 12.82 -13.42
CA GLY A 89 -3.66 13.70 -14.58
C GLY A 89 -3.08 13.00 -15.82
N ASP A 90 -2.04 13.59 -16.41
CA ASP A 90 -1.40 13.10 -17.64
C ASP A 90 -0.36 11.99 -17.39
N THR A 91 0.06 11.72 -16.15
CA THR A 91 1.08 10.71 -15.84
C THR A 91 0.69 9.92 -14.60
N ALA A 92 0.39 8.63 -14.77
CA ALA A 92 0.17 7.76 -13.63
C ALA A 92 1.46 7.56 -12.81
N LEU A 93 1.32 7.41 -11.50
CA LEU A 93 2.36 6.78 -10.68
C LEU A 93 2.32 5.27 -10.96
N THR A 94 3.47 4.74 -11.33
CA THR A 94 3.69 3.31 -11.58
C THR A 94 4.92 2.87 -10.80
N LEU A 95 4.79 1.76 -10.09
CA LEU A 95 5.86 1.14 -9.33
C LEU A 95 5.84 -0.35 -9.61
N TYR A 96 6.87 -0.87 -10.28
CA TYR A 96 6.99 -2.30 -10.56
C TYR A 96 8.25 -2.86 -9.92
N ALA A 97 8.14 -4.01 -9.25
CA ALA A 97 9.29 -4.69 -8.69
C ALA A 97 10.17 -5.32 -9.78
N LEU A 98 11.48 -5.37 -9.52
CA LEU A 98 12.42 -6.18 -10.27
C LEU A 98 12.35 -7.62 -9.71
N PRO A 99 11.85 -8.60 -10.47
CA PRO A 99 11.53 -9.92 -9.93
C PRO A 99 12.69 -10.59 -9.20
N SER A 100 13.91 -10.48 -9.74
CA SER A 100 15.13 -11.06 -9.17
C SER A 100 15.56 -10.47 -7.82
N SER A 101 14.90 -9.41 -7.35
CA SER A 101 15.20 -8.74 -6.08
C SER A 101 14.14 -8.94 -5.01
N VAL A 102 13.05 -9.64 -5.34
CA VAL A 102 11.93 -9.82 -4.42
C VAL A 102 12.29 -10.86 -3.37
N ALA A 103 12.27 -10.44 -2.11
CA ALA A 103 12.44 -11.29 -0.95
C ALA A 103 11.31 -10.96 0.04
N VAL A 104 10.26 -11.77 0.06
CA VAL A 104 9.09 -11.58 0.93
C VAL A 104 8.83 -12.86 1.71
N GLU A 105 8.65 -12.72 3.01
CA GLU A 105 8.47 -13.81 3.95
C GLU A 105 7.32 -13.52 4.90
N LYS A 106 6.71 -14.58 5.42
CA LYS A 106 5.78 -14.47 6.55
C LYS A 106 6.57 -14.63 7.83
N ASN A 107 6.54 -13.63 8.70
CA ASN A 107 7.27 -13.66 9.97
C ASN A 107 6.52 -14.51 11.03
N ALA A 108 7.11 -14.64 12.22
CA ALA A 108 6.54 -15.44 13.32
C ALA A 108 5.20 -14.92 13.86
N THR A 109 4.91 -13.62 13.71
CA THR A 109 3.62 -13.01 14.08
C THR A 109 2.55 -13.18 13.00
N GLY A 110 2.94 -13.68 11.83
CA GLY A 110 2.05 -13.88 10.69
C GLY A 110 1.99 -12.69 9.73
N ASP A 111 2.75 -11.63 9.98
CA ASP A 111 2.86 -10.50 9.05
C ASP A 111 3.66 -10.94 7.82
N ILE A 112 3.23 -10.43 6.67
CA ILE A 112 4.01 -10.49 5.43
C ILE A 112 4.97 -9.30 5.44
N VAL A 113 6.27 -9.58 5.46
CA VAL A 113 7.32 -8.57 5.40
C VAL A 113 8.21 -8.84 4.21
N GLY A 114 8.60 -7.80 3.49
CA GLY A 114 9.32 -7.98 2.24
C GLY A 114 10.20 -6.82 1.85
N THR A 115 11.22 -7.15 1.07
CA THR A 115 12.10 -6.18 0.42
C THR A 115 12.15 -6.47 -1.08
N PHE A 116 12.23 -5.40 -1.87
CA PHE A 116 12.45 -5.51 -3.31
C PHE A 116 13.01 -4.22 -3.88
N GLN A 117 13.69 -4.31 -5.02
CA GLN A 117 13.97 -3.15 -5.84
C GLN A 117 12.79 -2.91 -6.78
N ALA A 118 12.43 -1.66 -6.99
CA ALA A 118 11.37 -1.28 -7.89
C ALA A 118 11.76 -0.11 -8.78
N LYS A 119 11.12 -0.05 -9.94
CA LYS A 119 11.25 1.05 -10.88
C LYS A 119 10.01 1.92 -10.76
N LEU A 120 10.23 3.20 -10.52
CA LEU A 120 9.22 4.23 -10.41
C LEU A 120 9.14 4.99 -11.73
N THR A 121 7.92 5.24 -12.21
CA THR A 121 7.60 6.39 -13.07
C THR A 121 6.41 7.12 -12.47
N ALA A 122 6.48 8.43 -12.30
CA ALA A 122 5.40 9.22 -11.68
C ALA A 122 5.41 10.68 -12.13
N PRO A 123 4.34 11.46 -11.87
CA PRO A 123 4.41 12.90 -11.93
C PRO A 123 5.57 13.41 -11.08
N ARG A 124 6.29 14.41 -11.60
CA ARG A 124 7.37 15.03 -10.85
C ARG A 124 6.78 15.96 -9.79
N PRO A 125 7.09 15.77 -8.49
CA PRO A 125 6.75 16.76 -7.48
C PRO A 125 7.34 18.12 -7.83
N ARG A 126 6.50 19.14 -7.83
CA ARG A 126 6.91 20.50 -8.19
C ARG A 126 7.48 21.22 -6.98
N SER A 127 8.73 21.67 -7.09
CA SER A 127 9.40 22.54 -6.13
C SER A 127 9.11 23.98 -6.52
N THR A 128 9.03 24.85 -5.53
CA THR A 128 8.90 26.30 -5.73
C THR A 128 10.24 26.94 -6.13
N ALA A 129 11.35 26.19 -6.11
CA ALA A 129 12.68 26.66 -6.44
C ALA A 129 13.15 26.16 -7.83
N GLY A 130 13.49 27.10 -8.72
CA GLY A 130 14.19 26.83 -9.99
C GLY A 130 13.31 26.48 -11.19
N ALA A 131 13.93 26.44 -12.38
CA ALA A 131 13.27 26.03 -13.62
C ALA A 131 12.94 24.53 -13.57
N GLN A 132 11.68 24.18 -13.78
CA GLN A 132 11.21 22.80 -13.76
C GLN A 132 10.96 22.27 -15.17
N ASN A 133 11.23 20.99 -15.39
CA ASN A 133 10.80 20.30 -16.60
C ASN A 133 9.55 19.46 -16.30
N ASP A 134 8.70 19.30 -17.31
CA ASP A 134 7.48 18.49 -17.22
C ASP A 134 7.76 17.00 -17.51
N SER A 135 9.02 16.59 -17.54
CA SER A 135 9.37 15.19 -17.74
C SER A 135 9.00 14.36 -16.50
N PRO A 136 8.36 13.19 -16.69
CA PRO A 136 8.06 12.28 -15.59
C PRO A 136 9.28 11.97 -14.72
N LEU A 137 9.06 11.85 -13.41
CA LEU A 137 10.08 11.39 -12.49
C LEU A 137 10.27 9.89 -12.68
N LYS A 138 11.50 9.48 -12.99
CA LYS A 138 11.91 8.07 -13.07
C LYS A 138 12.99 7.79 -12.04
N ALA A 139 12.86 6.67 -11.32
CA ALA A 139 13.84 6.26 -10.33
C ALA A 139 13.89 4.74 -10.16
N THR A 140 15.01 4.23 -9.64
CA THR A 140 15.07 2.89 -9.05
C THR A 140 15.09 3.06 -7.54
N LEU A 141 14.18 2.37 -6.85
CA LEU A 141 13.98 2.47 -5.41
C LEU A 141 14.24 1.10 -4.77
N LYS A 142 14.74 1.11 -3.55
CA LYS A 142 14.68 -0.03 -2.63
C LYS A 142 13.43 0.15 -1.79
N CYS A 143 12.59 -0.88 -1.73
CA CYS A 143 11.29 -0.86 -1.08
C CYS A 143 11.22 -1.88 0.03
N ASP A 144 10.67 -1.46 1.16
CA ASP A 144 10.18 -2.29 2.24
C ASP A 144 8.65 -2.33 2.16
N TYR A 145 8.09 -3.53 2.32
CA TYR A 145 6.67 -3.81 2.30
C TYR A 145 6.29 -4.56 3.58
N ARG A 146 5.19 -4.15 4.22
CA ARG A 146 4.65 -4.83 5.40
C ARG A 146 3.13 -4.91 5.34
N TYR A 147 2.58 -6.09 5.61
CA TYR A 147 1.15 -6.33 5.68
C TYR A 147 0.83 -7.27 6.83
N SER A 148 0.00 -6.80 7.77
CA SER A 148 -0.47 -7.59 8.91
C SER A 148 -1.79 -8.28 8.56
N LEU A 149 -1.86 -9.58 8.84
CA LEU A 149 -3.04 -10.42 8.68
C LEU A 149 -3.98 -10.32 9.89
#